data_AF-A1SY63-F1
#
_entry.id   AF-A1SY63-F1
#
_cell.length_a   1.000
_cell.length_b   1.000
_cell.length_c   1.000
_cell.angle_alpha   90.00
_cell.angle_beta   90.00
_cell.angle_gamma   90.00
#
_symmetry.space_group_name_H-M   'P 1'
#
loop_
_entity.id
_entity.type
_entity.pdbx_description
1 polymer ?
#
loop_
_entity_poly.entity_id
_entity_poly.type
_entity_poly.pdbx_seq_one_letter_code
_entity_poly.pdbx_strand_id
1 'polypeptide(L)'
;MRKIMADNNQALMAFIANVKPTQILWALQDKESEDWVVVDSLYYEQTEVMPLWSSAELALPHCTEEWQDYVPAAISVADWLEFWVEDLLADNIVVGVNWLGQDNDLEIDLSEFTEALAGIETL
;
A
#
# COMPACT_ATOMS: atom_id res chain seq x y z
N MET A 1 12.75 -0.26 20.39
CA MET A 1 11.43 0.37 20.24
C MET A 1 11.48 1.79 19.66
N ARG A 2 12.24 2.77 20.18
CA ARG A 2 12.23 4.16 19.61
C ARG A 2 12.78 4.34 18.18
N LYS A 3 13.62 3.43 17.68
CA LYS A 3 14.24 3.56 16.35
C LYS A 3 13.29 3.14 15.22
N ILE A 4 12.59 2.02 15.40
CA ILE A 4 11.67 1.45 14.40
C ILE A 4 10.52 2.42 14.09
N MET A 5 9.85 2.98 15.11
CA MET A 5 8.79 3.98 14.88
C MET A 5 9.26 5.23 14.13
N ALA A 6 10.52 5.67 14.31
CA ALA A 6 11.04 6.85 13.61
C ALA A 6 11.36 6.54 12.13
N ASP A 7 11.90 5.34 11.87
CA ASP A 7 12.21 4.88 10.51
C ASP A 7 10.90 4.62 9.72
N ASN A 8 9.87 4.06 10.36
CA ASN A 8 8.54 3.85 9.76
C ASN A 8 7.88 5.19 9.34
N ASN A 9 7.93 6.19 10.23
CA ASN A 9 7.37 7.51 9.95
C ASN A 9 8.13 8.19 8.79
N GLN A 10 9.46 8.07 8.73
CA GLN A 10 10.22 8.65 7.61
C GLN A 10 9.83 8.04 6.26
N ALA A 11 9.69 6.71 6.19
CA ALA A 11 9.30 6.02 4.97
C ALA A 11 7.87 6.36 4.56
N LEU A 12 6.93 6.39 5.50
CA LEU A 12 5.54 6.83 5.26
C LEU A 12 5.52 8.25 4.70
N MET A 13 6.21 9.20 5.35
CA MET A 13 6.23 10.58 4.89
C MET A 13 6.87 10.73 3.50
N ALA A 14 7.88 9.93 3.17
CA ALA A 14 8.46 9.89 1.83
C ALA A 14 7.48 9.33 0.78
N PHE A 15 6.75 8.25 1.12
CA PHE A 15 5.70 7.71 0.29
C PHE A 15 4.60 8.75 0.01
N ILE A 16 4.07 9.38 1.06
CA ILE A 16 3.03 10.41 0.98
C ILE A 16 3.51 11.61 0.15
N ALA A 17 4.76 12.03 0.30
CA ALA A 17 5.34 13.10 -0.52
C ALA A 17 5.40 12.75 -2.02
N ASN A 18 5.60 11.47 -2.36
CA ASN A 18 5.63 11.00 -3.74
C ASN A 18 4.22 10.82 -4.34
N VAL A 19 3.23 10.45 -3.52
CA VAL A 19 1.82 10.33 -3.95
C VAL A 19 1.17 11.69 -4.13
N LYS A 20 1.52 12.68 -3.30
CA LYS A 20 0.90 14.02 -3.28
C LYS A 20 0.74 14.69 -4.65
N PRO A 21 1.73 14.69 -5.57
CA PRO A 21 1.60 15.36 -6.87
C PRO A 21 0.62 14.66 -7.82
N THR A 22 0.47 13.33 -7.71
CA THR A 22 -0.34 12.52 -8.62
C THR A 22 -1.72 12.21 -8.06
N GLN A 23 -1.86 12.19 -6.73
CA GLN A 23 -3.06 11.71 -6.02
C GLN A 23 -3.44 10.28 -6.43
N ILE A 24 -2.44 9.45 -6.74
CA ILE A 24 -2.63 8.08 -7.21
C ILE A 24 -1.75 7.14 -6.39
N LEU A 25 -2.37 6.08 -5.88
CA LEU A 25 -1.74 4.90 -5.32
C LEU A 25 -1.66 3.83 -6.41
N TRP A 26 -0.68 2.94 -6.31
CA TRP A 26 -0.55 1.80 -7.22
C TRP A 26 -0.58 0.51 -6.43
N ALA A 27 -1.34 -0.46 -6.90
CA ALA A 27 -1.35 -1.83 -6.38
C ALA A 27 -1.24 -2.81 -7.56
N LEU A 28 -1.05 -4.09 -7.28
CA LEU A 28 -1.07 -5.12 -8.31
C LEU A 28 -2.46 -5.73 -8.41
N GLN A 29 -2.98 -5.78 -9.64
CA GLN A 29 -4.28 -6.39 -9.95
C GLN A 29 -4.13 -7.43 -11.04
N ASP A 30 -4.79 -8.57 -10.87
CA ASP A 30 -4.89 -9.60 -11.91
C ASP A 30 -5.75 -9.08 -13.07
N LYS A 31 -5.30 -9.31 -14.31
CA LYS A 31 -6.00 -8.80 -15.50
C LYS A 31 -7.31 -9.53 -15.80
N GLU A 32 -7.46 -10.78 -15.38
CA GLU A 32 -8.60 -11.63 -15.73
C GLU A 32 -9.65 -11.64 -14.63
N SER A 33 -9.23 -11.80 -13.36
CA SER A 33 -10.14 -11.87 -12.23
C SER A 33 -10.43 -10.52 -11.57
N GLU A 34 -9.62 -9.49 -11.86
CA GLU A 34 -9.63 -8.19 -11.19
C GLU A 34 -9.27 -8.28 -9.69
N ASP A 35 -8.71 -9.41 -9.23
CA ASP A 35 -8.29 -9.61 -7.85
C ASP A 35 -7.01 -8.82 -7.53
N TRP A 36 -6.93 -8.33 -6.30
CA TRP A 36 -5.80 -7.54 -5.81
C TRP A 36 -4.81 -8.43 -5.05
N VAL A 37 -3.52 -8.10 -5.14
CA VAL A 37 -2.49 -8.78 -4.33
C VAL A 37 -2.65 -8.37 -2.87
N VAL A 38 -2.81 -9.37 -2.02
CA VAL A 38 -2.62 -9.31 -0.57
C VAL A 38 -1.62 -10.41 -0.18
N VAL A 39 -0.78 -10.14 0.81
CA VAL A 39 0.24 -11.09 1.29
C VAL A 39 0.14 -11.27 2.78
N ASP A 40 0.61 -12.40 3.31
CA ASP A 40 0.65 -12.62 4.76
C ASP A 40 1.55 -11.60 5.46
N SER A 41 1.07 -11.03 6.56
CA SER A 41 1.89 -10.17 7.43
C SER A 41 3.04 -10.97 8.05
N LEU A 42 4.22 -10.35 8.08
CA LEU A 42 5.40 -10.90 8.75
C LEU A 42 5.43 -10.56 10.24
N TYR A 43 4.68 -9.54 10.67
CA TYR A 43 4.73 -9.03 12.05
C TYR A 43 3.46 -9.34 12.86
N TYR A 44 2.32 -9.57 12.20
CA TYR A 44 1.02 -9.75 12.83
C TYR A 44 0.39 -11.06 12.39
N GLU A 45 0.01 -11.91 13.34
CA GLU A 45 -0.71 -13.15 13.04
C GLU A 45 -2.13 -12.83 12.56
N GLN A 46 -2.64 -13.60 11.58
CA GLN A 46 -4.02 -13.46 11.03
C GLN A 46 -4.30 -12.05 10.50
N THR A 47 -3.27 -11.42 9.93
CA THR A 47 -3.34 -10.09 9.32
C THR A 47 -2.71 -10.23 7.94
N GLU A 48 -3.35 -9.63 6.94
CA GLU A 48 -2.82 -9.56 5.59
C GLU A 48 -2.34 -8.14 5.31
N VAL A 49 -1.43 -8.02 4.36
CA VAL A 49 -0.81 -6.77 3.93
C VAL A 49 -1.21 -6.54 2.48
N MET A 50 -1.77 -5.38 2.19
CA MET A 50 -1.94 -4.92 0.82
C MET A 50 -0.69 -4.14 0.38
N PRO A 51 0.10 -4.62 -0.58
CA PRO A 51 1.25 -3.89 -1.09
C PRO A 51 0.81 -2.70 -1.95
N LEU A 52 1.30 -1.51 -1.60
CA LEU A 52 1.06 -0.26 -2.32
C LEU A 52 2.37 0.39 -2.73
N TRP A 53 2.36 1.04 -3.89
CA TRP A 53 3.48 1.80 -4.42
C TRP A 53 3.07 3.22 -4.74
N SER A 54 4.03 4.13 -4.57
CA SER A 54 3.85 5.55 -4.90
C SER A 54 3.95 5.85 -6.41
N SER A 55 4.37 4.87 -7.22
CA SER A 55 4.39 4.97 -8.68
C SER A 55 4.26 3.60 -9.36
N ALA A 56 3.79 3.58 -10.61
CA ALA A 56 3.69 2.37 -11.41
C ALA A 56 5.05 1.72 -11.67
N GLU A 57 6.10 2.53 -11.83
CA GLU A 57 7.46 2.06 -12.10
C GLU A 57 8.06 1.28 -10.93
N LEU A 58 7.62 1.59 -9.69
CA LEU A 58 8.02 0.85 -8.50
C LEU A 58 7.25 -0.47 -8.38
N ALA A 59 5.99 -0.52 -8.82
CA ALA A 59 5.16 -1.73 -8.78
C ALA A 59 5.51 -2.73 -9.90
N LEU A 60 5.81 -2.25 -11.10
CA LEU A 60 5.99 -3.08 -12.29
C LEU A 60 7.05 -4.20 -12.14
N PRO A 61 8.21 -4.00 -11.49
CA PRO A 61 9.20 -5.07 -11.28
C PRO A 61 8.67 -6.26 -10.48
N HIS A 62 7.59 -6.07 -9.71
CA HIS A 62 6.95 -7.13 -8.93
C HIS A 62 5.99 -7.98 -9.74
N CYS A 63 5.62 -7.58 -10.98
CA CYS A 63 4.82 -8.39 -11.89
C CYS A 63 5.66 -9.51 -12.52
N THR A 64 6.17 -10.41 -11.69
CA THR A 64 7.07 -11.50 -12.05
C THR A 64 6.76 -12.72 -11.20
N GLU A 65 7.22 -13.89 -11.64
CA GLU A 65 7.04 -15.16 -10.94
C GLU A 65 5.57 -15.42 -10.58
N GLU A 66 5.21 -15.35 -9.31
CA GLU A 66 3.83 -15.56 -8.82
C GLU A 66 2.85 -14.49 -9.33
N TRP A 67 3.32 -13.27 -9.59
CA TRP A 67 2.49 -12.16 -10.05
C TRP A 67 2.75 -11.79 -11.51
N GLN A 68 3.26 -12.72 -12.32
CA GLN A 68 3.61 -12.48 -13.73
C GLN A 68 2.44 -11.95 -14.59
N ASP A 69 1.20 -12.32 -14.25
CA ASP A 69 0.01 -11.96 -15.03
C ASP A 69 -0.67 -10.67 -14.52
N TYR A 70 -0.27 -10.22 -13.32
CA TYR A 70 -0.74 -8.99 -12.70
C TYR A 70 -0.18 -7.75 -13.40
N VAL A 71 -0.81 -6.61 -13.15
CA VAL A 71 -0.34 -5.29 -13.59
C VAL A 71 -0.47 -4.25 -12.50
N PRO A 72 0.39 -3.20 -12.53
CA PRO A 72 0.15 -2.00 -11.74
C PRO A 72 -1.18 -1.38 -12.13
N ALA A 73 -2.09 -1.30 -11.18
CA ALA A 73 -3.39 -0.66 -11.30
C ALA A 73 -3.44 0.57 -10.39
N ALA A 74 -3.95 1.67 -10.94
CA ALA A 74 -4.05 2.95 -10.25
C ALA A 74 -5.32 3.00 -9.41
N ILE A 75 -5.18 3.45 -8.16
CA ILE A 75 -6.27 3.74 -7.23
C ILE A 75 -6.15 5.21 -6.88
N SER A 76 -7.18 6.01 -7.14
CA SER A 76 -7.11 7.43 -6.76
C SER A 76 -7.18 7.57 -5.24
N VAL A 77 -6.53 8.60 -4.69
CA VAL A 77 -6.62 8.87 -3.24
C VAL A 77 -8.07 9.08 -2.80
N ALA A 78 -8.90 9.69 -3.66
CA ALA A 78 -10.33 9.85 -3.40
C ALA A 78 -11.05 8.49 -3.31
N ASP A 79 -10.84 7.61 -4.30
CA ASP A 79 -11.45 6.27 -4.28
C ASP A 79 -10.98 5.47 -3.07
N TRP A 80 -9.69 5.55 -2.72
CA TRP A 80 -9.15 4.91 -1.53
C TRP A 80 -9.91 5.34 -0.27
N LEU A 81 -10.05 6.65 -0.06
CA LEU A 81 -10.74 7.21 1.10
C LEU A 81 -12.25 6.90 1.13
N GLU A 82 -12.89 6.81 -0.04
CA GLU A 82 -14.35 6.61 -0.14
C GLU A 82 -14.76 5.13 -0.10
N PHE A 83 -13.99 4.24 -0.74
CA PHE A 83 -14.43 2.86 -1.02
C PHE A 83 -13.54 1.77 -0.43
N TRP A 84 -12.26 2.05 -0.15
CA TRP A 84 -11.33 0.98 0.24
C TRP A 84 -11.19 0.82 1.75
N VAL A 85 -11.16 1.93 2.49
CA VAL A 85 -10.80 1.93 3.91
C VAL A 85 -11.74 1.07 4.75
N GLU A 86 -13.05 1.10 4.50
CA GLU A 86 -14.03 0.35 5.30
C GLU A 86 -13.86 -1.17 5.14
N ASP A 87 -13.74 -1.64 3.90
CA ASP A 87 -13.60 -3.06 3.58
C ASP A 87 -12.27 -3.62 4.10
N LEU A 88 -11.16 -2.92 3.85
CA LEU A 88 -9.84 -3.33 4.32
C LEU A 88 -9.75 -3.36 5.86
N LEU A 89 -10.44 -2.44 6.54
CA LEU A 89 -10.50 -2.43 8.01
C LEU A 89 -11.32 -3.62 8.54
N ALA A 90 -12.42 -3.98 7.87
CA ALA A 90 -13.25 -5.12 8.24
C ALA A 90 -12.50 -6.45 8.10
N ASP A 91 -11.62 -6.54 7.11
CA ASP A 91 -10.80 -7.72 6.82
C ASP A 91 -9.48 -7.77 7.61
N ASN A 92 -9.24 -6.80 8.50
CA ASN A 92 -8.01 -6.69 9.29
C ASN A 92 -6.75 -6.65 8.39
N ILE A 93 -6.81 -5.84 7.33
CA ILE A 93 -5.71 -5.65 6.37
C ILE A 93 -4.91 -4.40 6.75
N VAL A 94 -3.57 -4.52 6.71
CA VAL A 94 -2.63 -3.41 6.86
C VAL A 94 -1.98 -3.06 5.52
N VAL A 95 -1.24 -1.96 5.47
CA VAL A 95 -0.65 -1.44 4.22
C VAL A 95 0.86 -1.61 4.20
N GLY A 96 1.38 -2.16 3.10
CA GLY A 96 2.81 -2.19 2.81
C GLY A 96 3.20 -1.04 1.87
N VAL A 97 4.06 -0.11 2.27
CA VAL A 97 4.42 1.05 1.44
C VAL A 97 5.71 0.85 0.64
N ASN A 98 5.65 1.12 -0.67
CA ASN A 98 6.72 0.87 -1.64
C ASN A 98 7.35 -0.52 -1.44
N TRP A 99 6.49 -1.53 -1.37
CA TRP A 99 6.83 -2.91 -1.03
C TRP A 99 7.97 -3.47 -1.90
N LEU A 100 8.93 -4.16 -1.27
CA LEU A 100 10.10 -4.76 -1.92
C LEU A 100 10.04 -6.30 -1.98
N GLY A 101 9.15 -6.94 -1.23
CA GLY A 101 9.08 -8.40 -1.06
C GLY A 101 10.21 -8.95 -0.19
N GLN A 102 10.59 -8.24 0.88
CA GLN A 102 11.70 -8.60 1.76
C GLN A 102 11.29 -8.61 3.24
N ASP A 103 12.04 -9.35 4.08
CA ASP A 103 11.79 -9.52 5.53
C ASP A 103 11.75 -8.20 6.34
N ASN A 104 12.12 -7.08 5.74
CA ASN A 104 12.17 -5.76 6.36
C ASN A 104 11.19 -4.76 5.74
N ASP A 105 10.26 -5.22 4.90
CA ASP A 105 9.21 -4.35 4.39
C ASP A 105 8.39 -3.78 5.55
N LEU A 106 7.91 -2.57 5.34
CA LEU A 106 7.19 -1.81 6.35
C LEU A 106 5.70 -2.05 6.24
N GLU A 107 5.13 -2.58 7.31
CA GLU A 107 3.69 -2.71 7.49
C GLU A 107 3.18 -1.57 8.37
N ILE A 108 2.20 -0.84 7.85
CA ILE A 108 1.64 0.36 8.45
C ILE A 108 0.16 0.11 8.70
N ASP A 109 -0.30 0.44 9.91
CA ASP A 109 -1.71 0.36 10.26
C ASP A 109 -2.55 1.16 9.27
N LEU A 110 -3.64 0.56 8.79
CA LEU A 110 -4.50 1.16 7.76
C LEU A 110 -5.00 2.56 8.17
N SER A 111 -5.32 2.76 9.44
CA SER A 111 -5.73 4.07 9.97
C SER A 111 -4.61 5.10 9.92
N GLU A 112 -3.37 4.72 10.27
CA GLU A 112 -2.22 5.64 10.22
C GLU A 112 -1.92 6.06 8.77
N PHE A 113 -1.94 5.09 7.85
CA PHE A 113 -1.75 5.34 6.43
C PHE A 113 -2.83 6.27 5.86
N THR A 114 -4.09 5.99 6.18
CA THR A 114 -5.25 6.75 5.69
C THR A 114 -5.29 8.17 6.23
N GLU A 115 -4.97 8.37 7.53
CA GLU A 115 -4.85 9.71 8.11
C GLU A 115 -3.75 10.54 7.43
N ALA A 116 -2.62 9.91 7.10
CA ALA A 116 -1.52 10.59 6.40
C ALA A 116 -1.90 10.95 4.95
N LEU A 117 -2.64 10.09 4.26
CA LEU A 117 -3.18 10.36 2.92
C LEU A 117 -4.22 11.47 2.91
N ALA A 118 -5.17 11.46 3.85
CA ALA A 118 -6.17 12.52 3.97
C ALA A 118 -5.52 13.90 4.14
N GLY A 119 -4.34 13.97 4.77
CA GLY A 119 -3.56 15.20 4.93
C GLY A 119 -2.99 15.78 3.63
N ILE A 120 -2.97 15.02 2.52
CA ILE A 120 -2.50 15.49 1.20
C ILE A 120 -3.62 15.65 0.17
N GLU A 121 -4.85 15.30 0.53
CA GLU A 121 -6.02 15.49 -0.34
C GLU A 121 -6.19 16.99 -0.61
N THR A 122 -6.09 17.36 -1.89
CA THR A 122 -6.29 18.75 -2.32
C THR A 122 -7.79 19.06 -2.38
N LEU A 123 -8.25 19.91 -1.45
CA LEU A 123 -9.55 20.62 -1.52
C LEU A 123 -9.72 21.43 -2.81
#